data_AF-A0A1M5R7P1-F1
#
_entry.id   AF-A0A1M5R7P1-F1
#
_cell.length_a   1.000
_cell.length_b   1.000
_cell.length_c   1.000
_cell.angle_alpha   90.00
_cell.angle_beta   90.00
_cell.angle_gamma   90.00
#
_symmetry.space_group_name_H-M   'P 1'
#
loop_
_entity.id
_entity.type
_entity.pdbx_description
1 polymer ?
#
loop_
_entity_poly.entity_id
_entity_poly.type
_entity_poly.pdbx_seq_one_letter_code
_entity_poly.pdbx_strand_id
1 'polypeptide(L)'
;MMEHPTEDDFTVVEVFESSVTVLFEPTRSFYTFYRLVDPNDIKRFGPVSPEPDNIRHAGPSGDIGDYRSDEVQGMAHSFASDATRAK
;
A
#
# COMPACT_ATOMS: atom_id res chain seq x y z
N MET A 1 -8.00 -11.30 -19.39
CA MET A 1 -6.53 -11.34 -19.20
C MET A 1 -6.28 -10.48 -17.99
N MET A 2 -5.51 -10.93 -17.00
CA MET A 2 -5.26 -10.09 -15.82
C MET A 2 -4.33 -8.94 -16.21
N GLU A 3 -4.65 -7.74 -15.73
CA GLU A 3 -3.79 -6.58 -15.91
C GLU A 3 -2.64 -6.60 -14.89
N HIS A 4 -1.49 -6.09 -15.32
CA HIS A 4 -0.33 -5.93 -14.47
C HIS A 4 -0.21 -4.46 -14.09
N PRO A 5 -0.22 -4.14 -12.79
CA PRO A 5 -0.10 -2.77 -12.33
C PRO A 5 1.34 -2.26 -12.58
N THR A 6 1.48 -0.96 -12.81
CA THR A 6 2.75 -0.27 -13.02
C THR A 6 3.03 0.73 -11.90
N GLU A 7 4.26 1.24 -11.78
CA GLU A 7 4.61 2.20 -10.73
C GLU A 7 3.78 3.49 -10.79
N ASP A 8 3.46 3.97 -12.00
CA ASP A 8 2.65 5.18 -12.22
C ASP A 8 1.20 5.04 -11.73
N ASP A 9 0.73 3.80 -11.50
CA ASP A 9 -0.61 3.54 -10.97
C ASP A 9 -0.71 3.80 -9.45
N PHE A 10 0.42 4.09 -8.78
CA PHE A 10 0.51 4.22 -7.31
C PHE A 10 0.97 5.60 -6.89
N THR A 11 0.21 6.18 -5.97
CA THR A 11 0.52 7.47 -5.36
C THR A 11 0.51 7.34 -3.84
N VAL A 12 1.60 7.76 -3.18
CA VAL A 12 1.60 7.93 -1.72
C VAL A 12 0.80 9.20 -1.39
N VAL A 13 -0.40 9.02 -0.83
CA VAL A 13 -1.34 10.13 -0.61
C VAL A 13 -1.27 10.68 0.82
N GLU A 14 -0.88 9.87 1.79
CA GLU A 14 -0.75 10.29 3.19
C GLU A 14 0.45 9.62 3.86
N VAL A 15 1.24 10.41 4.61
CA VAL A 15 2.33 9.92 5.45
C VAL A 15 2.14 10.51 6.84
N PHE A 16 1.65 9.69 7.77
CA PHE A 16 1.51 10.03 9.18
C PHE A 16 2.66 9.45 10.00
N GLU A 17 2.75 9.84 11.27
CA GLU A 17 3.74 9.25 12.19
C GLU A 17 3.53 7.75 12.37
N SER A 18 2.26 7.30 12.41
CA SER A 18 1.88 5.92 12.66
C SER A 18 1.56 5.11 11.40
N SER A 19 1.31 5.74 10.25
CA SER A 19 0.87 5.02 9.05
C SER A 19 1.26 5.71 7.74
N VAL A 20 1.19 4.96 6.65
CA VAL A 20 1.33 5.44 5.27
C VAL A 20 0.14 4.92 4.46
N THR A 21 -0.51 5.80 3.70
CA THR A 21 -1.61 5.42 2.80
C THR A 21 -1.15 5.57 1.35
N VAL A 22 -1.31 4.50 0.58
CA VAL A 22 -1.04 4.43 -0.85
C VAL A 22 -2.35 4.29 -1.61
N LEU A 23 -2.54 5.12 -2.63
CA LEU A 23 -3.65 5.05 -3.57
C LEU A 23 -3.21 4.24 -4.79
N PHE A 24 -3.96 3.20 -5.13
CA PHE A 24 -3.94 2.55 -6.43
C PHE A 24 -5.00 3.19 -7.31
N GLU A 25 -4.58 4.03 -8.26
CA GLU A 25 -5.45 4.90 -9.06
C GLU A 25 -6.46 4.17 -9.94
N PRO A 26 -6.11 3.08 -10.66
CA PRO A 26 -7.01 2.40 -11.60
C PRO A 26 -8.36 2.01 -11.00
N THR A 27 -8.36 1.59 -9.73
CA THR A 27 -9.57 1.16 -9.01
C THR A 27 -9.92 2.09 -7.85
N ARG A 28 -9.17 3.17 -7.68
CA ARG A 28 -9.28 4.09 -6.54
C ARG A 28 -9.29 3.35 -5.20
N SER A 29 -8.41 2.36 -5.08
CA SER A 29 -8.25 1.55 -3.88
C SER A 29 -7.17 2.14 -2.98
N PHE A 30 -7.48 2.33 -1.71
CA PHE A 30 -6.54 2.84 -0.72
C PHE A 30 -5.99 1.70 0.11
N TYR A 31 -4.68 1.68 0.30
CA TYR A 31 -3.95 0.70 1.11
C TYR A 31 -3.23 1.44 2.22
N THR A 32 -3.64 1.21 3.47
CA THR A 32 -2.97 1.80 4.63
C THR A 32 -2.07 0.77 5.31
N PHE A 33 -0.85 1.21 5.63
CA PHE A 33 0.16 0.41 6.29
C PHE A 33 0.60 1.10 7.58
N TYR A 34 0.76 0.34 8.66
CA TYR A 34 1.32 0.85 9.90
C TYR A 34 2.83 0.96 9.83
N ARG A 35 3.38 2.06 10.33
CA ARG A 35 4.81 2.27 10.46
C ARG A 35 5.32 1.57 11.71
N LEU A 36 6.29 0.68 11.52
CA LEU A 36 6.98 0.04 12.63
C LEU A 36 8.08 0.99 13.12
N VAL A 37 8.12 1.21 14.43
CA VAL A 37 9.10 2.09 15.10
C VAL A 37 10.12 1.32 15.94
N ASP A 38 9.79 0.09 16.35
CA ASP A 38 10.71 -0.76 17.09
C ASP A 38 11.78 -1.33 16.14
N PRO A 39 13.08 -1.14 16.42
CA PRO A 39 14.14 -1.63 15.55
C PRO A 39 14.18 -3.15 15.36
N ASN A 40 13.71 -3.94 16.32
CA ASN A 40 13.64 -5.40 16.18
C ASN A 40 12.47 -5.80 15.28
N ASP A 41 11.33 -5.14 15.42
CA ASP A 41 10.18 -5.35 14.54
C ASP A 41 10.53 -4.94 13.10
N ILE A 42 11.21 -3.81 12.91
CA ILE A 42 11.67 -3.38 11.58
C ILE A 42 12.60 -4.41 10.95
N LYS A 43 13.54 -4.98 11.72
CA LYS A 43 14.45 -6.02 11.23
C LYS A 43 13.73 -7.31 10.84
N ARG A 44 12.63 -7.63 11.53
CA ARG A 44 11.91 -8.89 11.35
C ARG A 44 10.82 -8.82 10.29
N PHE A 45 10.13 -7.69 10.20
CA PHE A 45 8.91 -7.52 9.40
C PHE A 45 9.02 -6.42 8.33
N GLY A 46 10.11 -5.65 8.33
CA GLY A 46 10.26 -4.48 7.47
C GLY A 46 9.75 -3.20 8.12
N PRO A 47 9.84 -2.05 7.45
CA PRO A 47 9.52 -0.76 8.04
C PRO A 47 8.01 -0.49 8.19
N VAL A 48 7.18 -1.26 7.47
CA VAL A 48 5.73 -1.14 7.52
C VAL A 48 5.07 -2.50 7.58
N SER A 49 3.94 -2.57 8.29
CA SER A 49 3.06 -3.74 8.35
C SER A 49 1.75 -3.44 7.61
N PRO A 50 1.22 -4.36 6.80
CA PRO A 50 -0.15 -4.24 6.30
C PRO A 50 -1.11 -4.24 7.48
N GLU A 51 -2.12 -3.39 7.40
CA GLU A 51 -3.21 -3.40 8.35
C GLU A 51 -4.31 -4.37 7.83
N PRO A 52 -4.74 -5.37 8.63
CA PRO A 52 -5.56 -6.49 8.14
C PRO A 52 -6.85 -6.10 7.41
N ASP A 53 -7.42 -4.94 7.72
CA ASP A 53 -8.74 -4.50 7.22
C ASP A 53 -8.75 -3.11 6.57
N ASN A 54 -7.59 -2.49 6.33
CA ASN A 54 -7.54 -1.10 5.82
C ASN A 54 -7.23 -1.01 4.33
N ILE A 55 -7.78 -1.97 3.58
CA ILE A 55 -7.95 -1.81 2.15
C ILE A 55 -9.34 -1.20 1.93
N ARG A 56 -9.38 0.03 1.42
CA ARG A 56 -10.63 0.71 1.11
C ARG A 56 -10.79 0.85 -0.40
N HIS A 57 -11.67 0.04 -0.97
CA HIS A 57 -12.06 0.15 -2.37
C HIS A 57 -13.09 1.29 -2.52
N ALA A 58 -12.65 2.45 -3.02
CA ALA A 58 -13.53 3.60 -3.27
C ALA A 58 -13.94 3.73 -4.76
N GLY A 59 -13.49 2.79 -5.60
CA GLY A 59 -13.86 2.72 -7.00
C GLY A 59 -15.31 2.29 -7.24
N PRO A 60 -15.83 2.50 -8.46
CA PRO A 60 -17.23 2.22 -8.79
C PRO A 60 -17.64 0.75 -8.62
N SER A 61 -16.70 -0.18 -8.84
CA SER A 61 -16.92 -1.63 -8.70
C SER A 61 -16.77 -2.12 -7.26
N GLY A 62 -16.10 -1.35 -6.39
CA GLY A 62 -15.78 -1.79 -5.02
C GLY A 62 -14.80 -2.97 -4.97
N ASP A 63 -14.10 -3.25 -6.07
CA ASP A 63 -13.10 -4.32 -6.19
C ASP A 63 -11.76 -3.78 -6.72
N ILE A 64 -10.85 -4.70 -7.01
CA ILE A 64 -9.53 -4.41 -7.59
C ILE A 64 -9.51 -4.56 -9.13
N GLY A 65 -10.67 -4.59 -9.78
CA GLY A 65 -10.78 -4.77 -11.23
C GLY A 65 -10.17 -6.08 -11.72
N ASP A 66 -9.56 -6.04 -12.91
CA ASP A 66 -8.90 -7.19 -13.54
C ASP A 66 -7.45 -7.43 -13.04
N TYR A 67 -7.05 -6.77 -11.95
CA TYR A 67 -5.72 -6.89 -11.36
C TYR A 67 -5.65 -8.02 -10.32
N ARG A 68 -4.43 -8.49 -10.06
CA ARG A 68 -4.16 -9.45 -8.99
C ARG A 68 -3.97 -8.75 -7.64
N SER A 69 -4.72 -9.17 -6.63
CA SER A 69 -4.68 -8.56 -5.29
C SER A 69 -3.30 -8.62 -4.64
N ASP A 70 -2.59 -9.74 -4.75
CA ASP A 70 -1.26 -9.93 -4.17
C ASP A 70 -0.21 -9.03 -4.83
N GLU A 71 -0.30 -8.85 -6.15
CA GLU A 71 0.59 -7.99 -6.92
C GLU A 71 0.40 -6.50 -6.56
N VAL A 72 -0.85 -6.03 -6.56
CA VAL A 72 -1.17 -4.64 -6.20
C VAL A 72 -0.79 -4.36 -4.73
N GLN A 73 -1.09 -5.29 -3.81
CA GLN A 73 -0.74 -5.13 -2.40
C GLN A 73 0.78 -5.14 -2.20
N GLY A 74 1.53 -5.98 -2.94
CA GLY A 74 2.99 -6.02 -2.89
C GLY A 74 3.64 -4.72 -3.36
N MET A 75 3.12 -4.11 -4.43
CA MET A 75 3.63 -2.83 -4.91
C MET A 75 3.24 -1.68 -3.97
N ALA A 76 2.00 -1.64 -3.48
CA ALA A 76 1.59 -0.67 -2.47
C ALA A 76 2.45 -0.76 -1.20
N HIS A 77 2.82 -1.96 -0.76
CA HIS A 77 3.73 -2.17 0.38
C HIS A 77 5.14 -1.62 0.10
N SER A 78 5.63 -1.77 -1.13
CA SER A 78 6.94 -1.23 -1.54
C SER A 78 6.95 0.30 -1.48
N PHE A 79 5.93 0.96 -2.05
CA PHE A 79 5.77 2.41 -1.98
C PHE A 79 5.65 2.91 -0.53
N ALA A 80 4.88 2.21 0.29
CA ALA A 80 4.74 2.55 1.70
C ALA A 80 6.07 2.40 2.47
N SER A 81 6.81 1.33 2.19
CA SER A 81 8.13 1.08 2.79
C SER A 81 9.14 2.16 2.43
N ASP A 82 9.19 2.58 1.16
CA ASP A 82 10.12 3.62 0.71
C ASP A 82 9.76 4.99 1.28
N ALA A 83 8.47 5.31 1.39
CA ALA A 83 8.00 6.54 2.02
C ALA A 83 8.42 6.67 3.49
N THR A 84 8.62 5.55 4.21
CA THR A 84 9.14 5.61 5.60
C THR A 84 10.63 5.93 5.70
N ARG A 85 11.39 5.71 4.63
CA ARG A 85 12.85 5.91 4.57
C ARG A 85 13.23 7.31 4.12
N ALA A 86 12.34 8.01 3.41
CA ALA A 86 12.51 9.41 3.05
C ALA A 86 12.34 10.31 4.29
N LYS A 87 13.43 10.52 5.03
CA LYS A 87 13.56 11.55 6.07
C LYS A 87 14.83 12.36 5.83
#